data_AF-A0A348XHM4-F1
#
_entry.id   AF-A0A348XHM4-F1
#
_cell.length_a   1.000
_cell.length_b   1.000
_cell.length_c   1.000
_cell.angle_alpha   90.00
_cell.angle_beta   90.00
_cell.angle_gamma   90.00
#
_symmetry.space_group_name_H-M   'P 1'
#
loop_
_entity.id
_entity.type
_entity.pdbx_description
1 polymer ?
#
loop_
_entity_poly.entity_id
_entity_poly.type
_entity_poly.pdbx_seq_one_letter_code
_entity_poly.pdbx_strand_id
1 'polypeptide(L)'
;GYEVQSAASGMEGLRFYKDQKPDLVLLDLMMEEIDSGTNLAQALHALGETVPIYILSSTGDSLNLATSCQDLGLTGILQKPIAPDRLLSLVAANFAKG
;
A
#
# COMPACT_ATOMS: atom_id res chain seq x y z
N GLY A 1 15.97 -1.42 -12.87
CA GLY A 1 15.60 -0.54 -11.74
C GLY A 1 14.09 -0.37 -11.74
N TYR A 2 13.53 0.29 -10.73
CA TYR A 2 12.09 0.57 -10.65
C TYR A 2 11.85 2.06 -10.85
N GLU A 3 10.76 2.42 -11.54
CA GLU A 3 10.24 3.78 -11.51
C GLU A 3 9.43 3.96 -10.23
N VAL A 4 9.72 5.02 -9.48
CA VAL A 4 9.13 5.24 -8.15
C VAL A 4 8.60 6.66 -8.09
N GLN A 5 7.36 6.80 -7.65
CA GLN A 5 6.76 8.07 -7.29
C GLN A 5 6.25 8.00 -5.86
N SER A 6 6.55 9.04 -5.09
CA SER A 6 6.10 9.21 -3.71
C SER A 6 4.96 10.22 -3.63
N ALA A 7 3.96 9.93 -2.82
CA ALA A 7 2.91 10.89 -2.45
C ALA A 7 2.99 11.17 -0.94
N ALA A 8 2.73 12.43 -0.55
CA ALA A 8 2.75 12.87 0.84
C ALA A 8 1.38 12.79 1.53
N SER A 9 0.30 12.51 0.78
CA SER A 9 -1.05 12.33 1.32
C SER A 9 -1.86 11.31 0.51
N GLY A 10 -2.97 10.82 1.09
CA GLY A 10 -3.88 9.91 0.40
C GLY A 10 -4.51 10.52 -0.87
N MET A 11 -4.79 11.83 -0.84
CA MET A 11 -5.33 12.56 -2.00
C MET A 11 -4.32 12.66 -3.14
N GLU A 12 -3.06 12.97 -2.83
CA GLU A 12 -1.99 12.97 -3.83
C GLU A 12 -1.73 11.56 -4.37
N GLY A 13 -1.74 10.56 -3.48
CA GLY A 13 -1.59 9.15 -3.86
C GLY A 13 -2.68 8.68 -4.81
N LEU A 14 -3.94 9.02 -4.56
CA LEU A 14 -5.06 8.69 -5.45
C LEU A 14 -4.93 9.36 -6.82
N ARG A 15 -4.44 10.62 -6.87
CA ARG A 15 -4.20 11.31 -8.14
C ARG A 15 -3.11 10.61 -8.94
N PHE A 16 -1.96 10.34 -8.32
CA PHE A 16 -0.86 9.64 -8.97
C PHE A 16 -1.24 8.24 -9.41
N TYR A 17 -2.02 7.52 -8.61
CA TYR A 17 -2.53 6.22 -8.99
C TYR A 17 -3.31 6.27 -10.32
N LYS A 18 -4.23 7.23 -10.45
CA LYS A 18 -5.06 7.39 -11.66
C LYS A 18 -4.27 7.83 -12.88
N ASP A 19 -3.31 8.72 -12.69
CA ASP A 19 -2.52 9.30 -13.79
C ASP A 19 -1.45 8.34 -14.29
N GLN A 20 -0.77 7.63 -13.39
CA GLN A 20 0.40 6.81 -13.70
C GLN A 20 0.09 5.32 -13.84
N LYS A 21 -1.03 4.85 -13.26
CA LYS A 21 -1.43 3.44 -13.23
C LYS A 21 -0.28 2.51 -12.79
N PRO A 22 0.20 2.66 -11.54
CA PRO A 22 1.33 1.88 -11.05
C PRO A 22 0.99 0.38 -10.98
N ASP A 23 2.02 -0.46 -11.13
CA ASP A 23 1.89 -1.93 -11.02
C ASP A 23 1.93 -2.43 -9.57
N LEU A 24 2.32 -1.57 -8.62
CA LEU A 24 2.40 -1.88 -7.20
C LEU A 24 2.24 -0.61 -6.36
N VAL A 25 1.50 -0.71 -5.26
CA VAL A 25 1.30 0.40 -4.32
C VAL A 25 1.84 0.03 -2.95
N LEU A 26 2.68 0.90 -2.40
CA LEU A 26 3.11 0.87 -1.00
C LEU A 26 2.46 2.05 -0.28
N LEU A 27 1.67 1.77 0.75
CA LEU A 27 0.99 2.78 1.56
C LEU A 27 1.60 2.80 2.95
N ASP A 28 1.73 3.98 3.55
CA ASP A 28 1.92 4.09 4.99
C ASP A 28 0.57 3.87 5.68
N LEU A 29 0.56 3.19 6.81
CA LEU A 29 -0.66 3.08 7.63
C LEU A 29 -1.07 4.45 8.17
N MET A 30 -0.10 5.17 8.74
CA MET A 30 -0.31 6.49 9.32
C MET A 30 0.50 7.52 8.53
N MET A 31 -0.21 8.42 7.83
CA MET A 31 0.39 9.57 7.15
C MET A 31 0.05 10.86 7.92
N GLU A 32 -1.02 11.54 7.53
CA GLU A 32 -1.56 12.73 8.21
C GLU A 32 -2.61 12.32 9.27
N GLU A 33 -3.36 11.25 9.00
CA GLU A 33 -4.38 10.69 9.87
C GLU A 33 -4.13 9.19 10.08
N ILE A 34 -4.59 8.65 11.21
CA ILE A 34 -4.36 7.25 11.65
C ILE A 34 -4.89 6.22 10.63
N ASP A 35 -5.98 6.54 9.93
CA ASP A 35 -6.65 5.63 8.98
C ASP A 35 -6.46 6.03 7.51
N SER A 36 -5.54 6.97 7.22
CA SER A 36 -5.35 7.50 5.87
C SER A 36 -4.92 6.43 4.85
N GLY A 37 -4.05 5.50 5.25
CA GLY A 37 -3.59 4.40 4.38
C GLY A 37 -4.67 3.37 4.07
N THR A 38 -5.44 2.96 5.09
CA THR A 38 -6.52 1.97 4.94
C THR A 38 -7.70 2.54 4.14
N ASN A 39 -8.05 3.81 4.36
CA ASN A 39 -9.08 4.50 3.58
C ASN A 39 -8.74 4.58 2.09
N LEU A 40 -7.48 4.88 1.75
CA LEU A 40 -7.04 4.89 0.36
C LEU A 40 -7.10 3.48 -0.26
N ALA A 41 -6.63 2.46 0.45
CA ALA A 41 -6.70 1.08 -0.03
C ALA A 41 -8.15 0.64 -0.33
N GLN A 42 -9.08 0.95 0.58
CA GLN A 42 -10.51 0.67 0.38
C GLN A 42 -11.08 1.43 -0.82
N ALA A 43 -10.71 2.71 -0.99
CA ALA A 43 -11.16 3.50 -2.14
C ALA A 43 -10.67 2.91 -3.47
N LEU A 44 -9.42 2.46 -3.54
CA LEU A 44 -8.87 1.79 -4.72
C LEU A 44 -9.54 0.44 -4.98
N HIS A 45 -9.75 -0.36 -3.93
CA HIS A 45 -10.46 -1.63 -4.03
C HIS A 45 -11.90 -1.48 -4.52
N ALA A 46 -12.63 -0.47 -4.02
CA ALA A 46 -13.99 -0.18 -4.45
C ALA A 46 -14.09 0.27 -5.92
N LEU A 47 -13.00 0.76 -6.50
CA LEU A 47 -12.91 1.06 -7.94
C LEU A 47 -12.70 -0.20 -8.79
N GLY A 48 -12.55 -1.38 -8.18
CA GLY A 48 -12.31 -2.65 -8.87
C GLY A 48 -10.85 -2.85 -9.28
N GLU A 49 -9.94 -2.09 -8.69
CA GLU A 49 -8.51 -2.17 -8.98
C GLU A 49 -7.92 -3.48 -8.44
N THR A 50 -7.07 -4.12 -9.24
CA THR A 50 -6.44 -5.41 -8.90
C THR A 50 -4.95 -5.29 -8.62
N VAL A 51 -4.43 -4.05 -8.60
CA VAL A 51 -3.04 -3.78 -8.28
C VAL A 51 -2.69 -4.35 -6.89
N PRO A 52 -1.50 -4.93 -6.70
CA PRO A 52 -1.06 -5.31 -5.37
C PRO A 52 -0.82 -4.07 -4.49
N ILE A 53 -1.53 -4.00 -3.37
CA ILE A 53 -1.43 -2.93 -2.38
C ILE A 53 -0.87 -3.49 -1.07
N TYR A 54 0.22 -2.92 -0.58
CA TYR A 54 0.79 -3.25 0.73
C TYR A 54 0.74 -2.05 1.66
N ILE A 55 0.37 -2.27 2.92
CA ILE A 55 0.48 -1.26 3.98
C ILE A 55 1.75 -1.47 4.79
N LEU A 56 2.44 -0.38 5.11
CA LEU A 56 3.57 -0.31 6.03
C LEU A 56 3.08 0.17 7.40
N SER A 57 3.26 -0.65 8.43
CA SER A 57 2.75 -0.40 9.79
C SER A 57 3.88 -0.41 10.82
N SER A 58 3.85 0.49 11.78
CA SER A 58 4.80 0.58 12.89
C SER A 58 4.40 -0.31 14.07
N THR A 59 5.38 -0.62 14.93
CA THR A 59 5.12 -1.37 16.15
C THR A 59 4.23 -0.56 17.09
N GLY A 60 3.02 -1.04 17.37
CA GLY A 60 2.02 -0.36 18.19
C GLY A 60 0.84 0.21 17.39
N ASP A 61 0.93 0.21 16.06
CA ASP A 61 -0.20 0.59 15.24
C ASP A 61 -1.28 -0.49 15.37
N SER A 62 -2.37 -0.12 16.03
CA SER A 62 -3.52 -0.97 16.21
C SER A 62 -4.38 -0.86 14.95
N LEU A 63 -3.98 -1.53 13.86
CA LEU A 63 -4.94 -1.78 12.80
C LEU A 63 -6.09 -2.53 13.45
N ASN A 64 -7.31 -2.01 13.37
CA ASN A 64 -8.46 -2.65 14.01
C ASN A 64 -8.66 -4.01 13.30
N LEU A 65 -8.07 -5.07 13.88
CA LEU A 65 -7.94 -6.43 13.33
C LEU A 65 -9.29 -7.12 13.07
N ALA A 66 -10.41 -6.43 13.34
CA ALA A 66 -11.74 -6.87 12.98
C ALA A 66 -11.91 -7.00 11.46
N THR A 67 -11.14 -6.26 10.66
CA THR A 67 -11.24 -6.25 9.20
C THR A 67 -10.03 -6.98 8.59
N SER A 68 -10.28 -7.98 7.75
CA SER A 68 -9.21 -8.76 7.10
C SER A 68 -8.48 -7.90 6.06
N CYS A 69 -7.22 -8.25 5.73
CA CYS A 69 -6.49 -7.63 4.62
C CYS A 69 -7.30 -7.68 3.32
N GLN A 70 -8.03 -8.77 3.09
CA GLN A 70 -8.87 -8.95 1.90
C GLN A 70 -10.02 -7.94 1.85
N ASP A 71 -10.67 -7.68 3.00
CA ASP A 71 -11.79 -6.73 3.09
C ASP A 71 -11.33 -5.28 2.87
N LEU A 72 -10.04 -5.01 3.13
CA LEU A 72 -9.39 -3.72 2.86
C LEU A 72 -8.81 -3.62 1.44
N GLY A 73 -8.88 -4.69 0.64
CA GLY A 73 -8.23 -4.76 -0.67
C GLY A 73 -6.70 -4.80 -0.62
N LEU A 74 -6.13 -5.21 0.51
CA LEU A 74 -4.70 -5.31 0.71
C LEU A 74 -4.17 -6.69 0.32
N THR A 75 -3.04 -6.69 -0.37
CA THR A 75 -2.23 -7.90 -0.61
C THR A 75 -1.49 -8.32 0.65
N GLY A 76 -1.10 -7.36 1.50
CA GLY A 76 -0.49 -7.66 2.78
C GLY A 76 -0.08 -6.44 3.59
N ILE A 77 0.38 -6.71 4.80
CA ILE A 77 0.89 -5.70 5.73
C ILE A 77 2.37 -6.01 6.01
N LEU A 78 3.20 -4.98 5.98
CA LEU A 78 4.63 -5.04 6.23
C LEU A 78 4.95 -4.22 7.48
N GLN A 79 5.66 -4.84 8.42
CA GLN A 79 6.07 -4.17 9.65
C GLN A 79 7.32 -3.31 9.40
N LYS A 80 7.29 -2.08 9.95
CA LYS A 80 8.45 -1.19 10.05
C LYS A 80 9.25 -1.49 11.33
N PRO A 81 10.59 -1.39 11.28
CA PRO A 81 11.40 -1.10 10.09
C PRO A 81 11.49 -2.32 9.15
N ILE A 82 11.46 -2.08 7.84
CA ILE A 82 11.67 -3.12 6.82
C ILE A 82 13.09 -3.06 6.29
N ALA A 83 13.75 -4.23 6.21
CA ALA A 83 15.06 -4.34 5.60
C ALA A 83 14.96 -4.06 4.08
N PRO A 84 15.88 -3.26 3.48
CA PRO A 84 15.86 -2.95 2.06
C PRO A 84 15.79 -4.19 1.15
N ASP A 85 16.58 -5.23 1.46
CA ASP A 85 16.59 -6.48 0.68
C ASP A 85 15.25 -7.20 0.69
N ARG A 86 14.54 -7.13 1.83
CA ARG A 86 13.21 -7.72 1.98
C ARG A 86 12.17 -6.95 1.18
N LEU A 87 12.24 -5.62 1.19
CA LEU A 87 11.36 -4.77 0.38
C LEU A 87 11.59 -5.04 -1.12
N LEU A 88 12.85 -5.05 -1.56
CA LEU A 88 13.22 -5.31 -2.95
C LEU A 88 12.78 -6.71 -3.40
N SER A 89 12.94 -7.73 -2.56
CA SER A 89 12.49 -9.09 -2.86
C SER A 89 10.97 -9.16 -3.03
N LEU A 90 10.22 -8.47 -2.18
CA LEU A 90 8.76 -8.40 -2.28
C LEU A 90 8.31 -7.69 -3.56
N VAL A 91 8.93 -6.56 -3.87
CA VAL A 91 8.65 -5.82 -5.11
C VAL A 91 8.94 -6.72 -6.31
N ALA A 92 10.12 -7.33 -6.39
CA ALA A 92 10.50 -8.23 -7.47
C ALA A 92 9.53 -9.41 -7.64
N ALA A 93 9.04 -10.01 -6.54
CA ALA A 93 8.10 -11.12 -6.58
C ALA A 93 6.71 -10.76 -7.15
N ASN A 94 6.30 -9.48 -7.10
CA ASN A 94 5.03 -9.03 -7.69
C ASN A 94 5.19 -8.76 -9.19
N PHE A 95 6.33 -8.24 -9.64
CA PHE A 95 6.60 -8.05 -11.06
C PHE A 95 6.88 -9.35 -11.82
N ALA A 96 7.39 -10.39 -11.14
CA ALA A 96 7.66 -11.70 -11.75
C ALA A 96 6.39 -12.54 -12.05
N LYS A 97 5.21 -12.09 -11.58
CA LYS A 97 3.93 -12.78 -11.75
C LYS A 97 3.07 -12.19 -12.88
N GLY A 98 3.53 -11.13 -13.54
CA GLY A 98 2.88 -10.49 -14.69
C GLY A 98 3.41 -11.00 -16.03
#